data_AF-A0A0L9UQZ8-F1
#
_entry.id   AF-A0A0L9UQZ8-F1
#
_cell.length_a   1.000
_cell.length_b   1.000
_cell.length_c   1.000
_cell.angle_alpha   90.00
_cell.angle_beta   90.00
_cell.angle_gamma   90.00
#
_symmetry.space_group_name_H-M   'P 1'
#
loop_
_entity.id
_entity.type
_entity.pdbx_description
1 polymer ?
#
loop_
_entity_poly.entity_id
_entity_poly.type
_entity_poly.pdbx_seq_one_letter_code
_entity_poly.pdbx_strand_id
1 'polypeptide(L)'
;MMMGLRWSMIVRVTLTVFVLWFGTLHVQASNSVSAFVQNAIYSNRITVFSKSYCPYCLRAKRILAELNEKPFVVELDLRDDGYEIQSVILDLIGRRTVPQVFVNGKHIGGSDG
;
A
#
# COMPACT_ATOMS: atom_id res chain seq x y z
N MET A 1 -31.75 35.77 -41.02
CA MET A 1 -31.11 34.64 -41.72
C MET A 1 -29.79 34.31 -41.01
N MET A 2 -29.72 33.15 -40.35
CA MET A 2 -28.53 32.33 -40.07
C MET A 2 -27.33 32.89 -39.25
N MET A 3 -27.48 33.13 -37.93
CA MET A 3 -26.29 33.24 -37.03
C MET A 3 -26.45 32.52 -35.66
N GLY A 4 -27.35 31.53 -35.53
CA GLY A 4 -27.62 30.86 -34.24
C GLY A 4 -27.06 29.45 -34.05
N LEU A 5 -26.47 28.83 -35.07
CA LEU A 5 -26.18 27.37 -35.07
C LEU A 5 -24.68 27.00 -35.04
N ARG A 6 -23.77 27.96 -34.88
CA ARG A 6 -22.31 27.68 -34.89
C ARG A 6 -21.64 27.63 -33.52
N TRP A 7 -22.31 28.08 -32.46
CA TRP A 7 -21.74 28.07 -31.09
C TRP A 7 -21.99 26.77 -30.33
N SER A 8 -23.12 26.10 -30.57
CA SER A 8 -23.50 24.86 -29.88
C SER A 8 -22.62 23.65 -30.25
N MET A 9 -22.05 23.66 -31.46
CA MET A 9 -21.24 22.54 -31.97
C MET A 9 -19.83 22.52 -31.37
N ILE A 10 -19.28 23.69 -31.01
CA ILE A 10 -17.91 23.82 -30.48
C ILE A 10 -17.84 23.34 -29.02
N VAL A 11 -18.85 23.65 -28.21
CA VAL A 11 -18.92 23.23 -26.79
C VAL A 11 -19.15 21.71 -26.65
N ARG A 12 -19.81 21.09 -27.62
CA ARG A 12 -20.04 19.63 -27.62
C ARG A 12 -18.81 18.84 -28.07
N VAL A 13 -18.06 19.35 -29.04
CA VAL A 13 -16.83 18.71 -29.54
C VAL A 13 -15.71 18.79 -28.51
N THR A 14 -15.61 19.88 -27.75
CA THR A 14 -14.58 20.01 -26.69
C THR A 14 -14.85 19.09 -25.50
N LEU A 15 -16.12 18.88 -25.10
CA LEU A 15 -16.47 17.98 -24.00
C LEU A 15 -16.15 16.51 -24.34
N THR A 16 -16.43 16.07 -25.57
CA THR A 16 -16.17 14.69 -26.02
C THR A 16 -14.69 14.38 -26.19
N VAL A 17 -13.89 15.35 -26.64
CA VAL A 17 -12.43 15.17 -26.79
C VAL A 17 -11.74 15.12 -25.42
N PHE A 18 -12.23 15.86 -24.42
CA PHE A 18 -11.68 15.84 -23.06
C PHE A 18 -11.91 14.50 -22.34
N VAL A 19 -13.09 13.89 -22.51
CA VAL A 19 -13.41 12.58 -21.95
C VAL A 19 -12.56 11.47 -22.57
N LEU A 20 -12.24 11.56 -23.86
CA LEU A 20 -11.41 10.57 -24.54
C LEU A 20 -9.92 10.72 -24.20
N TRP A 21 -9.44 11.94 -23.90
CA TRP A 21 -8.04 12.16 -23.51
C TRP A 21 -7.77 11.82 -22.03
N PHE A 22 -8.75 11.99 -21.14
CA PHE A 22 -8.69 11.54 -19.74
C PHE A 22 -9.21 10.11 -19.51
N GLY A 23 -9.74 9.45 -20.56
CA GLY A 23 -10.49 8.19 -20.47
C GLY A 23 -9.67 6.93 -20.22
N THR A 24 -8.34 6.98 -20.27
CA THR A 24 -7.49 5.86 -19.87
C THR A 24 -6.86 6.12 -18.51
N LEU A 25 -7.71 6.20 -17.47
CA LEU A 25 -7.26 5.92 -16.12
C LEU A 25 -6.92 4.43 -16.10
N HIS A 26 -5.69 4.11 -16.46
CA HIS A 26 -5.15 2.77 -16.40
C HIS A 26 -5.18 2.37 -14.91
N VAL A 27 -6.24 1.66 -14.49
CA VAL A 27 -6.24 0.94 -13.22
C VAL A 27 -5.22 -0.19 -13.40
N GLN A 28 -3.97 0.11 -13.07
CA GLN A 28 -2.93 -0.90 -13.03
C GLN A 28 -3.29 -1.85 -11.89
N ALA A 29 -3.58 -3.11 -12.21
CA ALA A 29 -3.81 -4.13 -11.21
C ALA A 29 -2.52 -4.27 -10.38
N SER A 30 -2.53 -3.77 -9.15
CA SER A 30 -1.52 -4.13 -8.17
C SER A 30 -1.56 -5.65 -8.02
N ASN A 31 -0.43 -6.34 -8.16
CA ASN A 31 -0.35 -7.77 -7.86
C ASN A 31 -1.02 -8.05 -6.49
N SER A 32 -1.70 -9.18 -6.34
CA SER A 32 -2.48 -9.50 -5.13
C SER A 32 -1.69 -9.31 -3.84
N VAL A 33 -0.39 -9.63 -3.87
CA VAL A 33 0.55 -9.43 -2.76
C VAL A 33 0.77 -7.95 -2.46
N SER A 34 0.98 -7.11 -3.47
CA SER A 34 1.11 -5.67 -3.27
C SER A 34 -0.17 -5.07 -2.69
N ALA A 35 -1.33 -5.48 -3.19
CA ALA A 35 -2.62 -5.08 -2.59
C ALA A 35 -2.74 -5.54 -1.13
N PHE A 36 -2.33 -6.78 -0.81
CA PHE A 36 -2.31 -7.27 0.56
C PHE A 36 -1.41 -6.42 1.46
N VAL A 37 -0.19 -6.09 1.03
CA VAL A 37 0.74 -5.25 1.79
C VAL A 37 0.15 -3.86 2.04
N GLN A 38 -0.42 -3.23 1.02
CA GLN A 38 -1.06 -1.93 1.16
C GLN A 38 -2.25 -2.01 2.12
N ASN A 39 -3.11 -3.02 1.98
CA ASN A 39 -4.25 -3.22 2.89
C ASN A 39 -3.78 -3.48 4.33
N ALA A 40 -2.73 -4.27 4.52
CA ALA A 40 -2.16 -4.50 5.85
C ALA A 40 -1.67 -3.19 6.46
N ILE A 41 -0.98 -2.33 5.70
CA ILE A 41 -0.42 -1.05 6.17
C ILE A 41 -1.49 0.01 6.45
N TYR A 42 -2.49 0.15 5.58
CA TYR A 42 -3.45 1.26 5.63
C TYR A 42 -4.76 0.95 6.35
N SER A 43 -5.15 -0.34 6.47
CA SER A 43 -6.38 -0.73 7.17
C SER A 43 -6.17 -1.03 8.67
N ASN A 44 -4.92 -1.04 9.14
CA ASN A 44 -4.58 -1.29 10.53
C ASN A 44 -3.81 -0.11 11.12
N ARG A 45 -4.11 0.22 12.39
CA ARG A 45 -3.42 1.30 13.10
C ARG A 45 -1.93 1.03 13.28
N ILE A 46 -1.59 -0.23 13.58
CA ILE A 46 -0.22 -0.71 13.73
C ILE A 46 -0.09 -2.02 12.97
N THR A 47 0.90 -2.09 12.09
CA THR A 47 1.21 -3.29 11.31
C THR A 47 2.65 -3.69 11.52
N VAL A 48 2.87 -4.97 11.76
CA VAL A 48 4.21 -5.54 11.97
C VAL A 48 4.42 -6.69 11.00
N PHE A 49 5.32 -6.51 10.04
CA PHE A 49 5.85 -7.61 9.25
C PHE A 49 6.96 -8.30 10.05
N SER A 50 6.79 -9.60 10.28
CA SER A 50 7.50 -10.38 11.30
C SER A 50 7.93 -11.74 10.76
N LYS A 51 8.80 -12.43 11.51
CA LYS A 51 8.97 -13.88 11.41
C LYS A 51 8.85 -14.50 12.80
N SER A 52 8.19 -15.64 12.89
CA SER A 52 7.80 -16.26 14.17
C SER A 52 9.00 -16.61 15.05
N TYR A 53 10.10 -17.02 14.43
CA TYR A 53 11.35 -17.40 15.09
C TYR A 53 12.31 -16.22 15.38
N CYS A 54 12.01 -15.00 14.90
CA CYS A 54 12.95 -13.89 14.96
C CYS A 54 12.96 -13.21 16.35
N PRO A 55 14.10 -13.18 17.07
CA PRO A 55 14.17 -12.57 18.40
C PRO A 55 13.90 -11.05 18.39
N TYR A 56 14.28 -10.35 17.31
CA TYR A 56 14.00 -8.93 17.16
C TYR A 56 12.49 -8.66 16.98
N CYS A 57 11.79 -9.54 16.25
CA CYS A 57 10.34 -9.45 16.09
C CYS A 57 9.61 -9.71 17.42
N LEU A 58 10.06 -10.71 18.19
CA LEU A 58 9.54 -10.98 19.53
C LEU A 58 9.72 -9.77 20.45
N ARG A 59 10.89 -9.11 20.42
CA ARG A 59 11.13 -7.88 21.18
C ARG A 59 10.18 -6.76 20.77
N ALA A 60 10.00 -6.51 19.47
CA ALA A 60 9.09 -5.47 18.98
C ALA A 60 7.63 -5.72 19.41
N LYS A 61 7.15 -6.97 19.27
CA LYS A 61 5.81 -7.38 19.73
C LYS A 61 5.64 -7.22 21.24
N ARG A 62 6.67 -7.55 22.04
CA ARG A 62 6.65 -7.35 23.50
C ARG A 62 6.53 -5.88 23.89
N ILE A 63 7.31 -5.00 23.25
CA ILE A 63 7.23 -3.55 23.52
C ILE A 63 5.83 -3.02 23.21
N LEU A 64 5.23 -3.43 22.09
CA LEU A 64 3.86 -3.05 21.75
C LEU A 64 2.86 -3.57 22.79
N ALA A 65 3.03 -4.81 23.27
CA ALA A 65 2.19 -5.36 24.33
C ALA A 65 2.34 -4.60 25.67
N GLU A 66 3.56 -4.18 26.04
CA GLU A 66 3.83 -3.35 27.22
C GLU A 66 3.17 -1.96 27.12
N LEU A 67 3.01 -1.43 25.90
CA LEU A 67 2.25 -0.22 25.61
C LEU A 67 0.73 -0.46 25.52
N ASN A 68 0.28 -1.67 25.82
CA ASN A 68 -1.12 -2.11 25.70
C ASN A 68 -1.68 -1.98 24.26
N GLU A 69 -0.80 -2.12 23.28
CA GLU A 69 -1.13 -2.05 21.86
C GLU A 69 -1.28 -3.42 21.22
N LYS A 70 -2.23 -3.52 20.28
CA LYS A 70 -2.54 -4.75 19.54
C LYS A 70 -2.27 -4.57 18.05
N PRO A 71 -1.07 -4.91 17.56
CA PRO A 71 -0.73 -4.78 16.15
C PRO A 71 -1.39 -5.88 15.30
N PHE A 72 -1.61 -5.56 14.02
CA PHE A 72 -1.81 -6.57 12.99
C PHE A 72 -0.44 -7.16 12.59
N VAL A 73 -0.23 -8.44 12.91
CA VAL A 73 1.05 -9.12 12.68
C VAL A 73 0.95 -10.01 11.45
N VAL A 74 1.89 -9.85 10.52
CA VAL A 74 2.06 -10.73 9.38
C VAL A 74 3.33 -11.57 9.60
N GLU A 75 3.16 -12.83 9.96
CA GLU A 75 4.27 -13.79 10.11
C GLU A 75 4.64 -14.36 8.75
N LEU A 76 5.71 -13.83 8.16
CA LEU A 76 6.10 -14.08 6.77
C LEU A 76 6.62 -15.50 6.54
N ASP A 77 7.19 -16.13 7.56
CA ASP A 77 7.64 -17.51 7.53
C ASP A 77 6.50 -18.54 7.57
N LEU A 78 5.27 -18.10 7.88
CA LEU A 78 4.08 -18.94 7.95
C LEU A 78 3.15 -18.75 6.74
N ARG A 79 3.62 -18.08 5.69
CA ARG A 79 2.87 -17.80 4.47
C ARG A 79 3.62 -18.27 3.24
N ASP A 80 2.91 -18.87 2.30
CA ASP A 80 3.48 -19.30 1.02
C ASP A 80 4.00 -18.12 0.19
N ASP A 81 3.35 -16.95 0.31
CA ASP A 81 3.72 -15.70 -0.39
C ASP A 81 4.62 -14.77 0.44
N GLY A 82 5.23 -15.27 1.52
CA GLY A 82 6.05 -14.48 2.43
C GLY A 82 7.25 -13.82 1.75
N TYR A 83 7.86 -14.51 0.76
CA TYR A 83 9.01 -13.99 0.01
C TYR A 83 8.61 -12.83 -0.92
N GLU A 84 7.46 -12.94 -1.57
CA GLU A 84 6.86 -11.91 -2.41
C GLU A 84 6.49 -10.69 -1.58
N ILE A 85 5.91 -10.89 -0.40
CA ILE A 85 5.63 -9.81 0.55
C ILE A 85 6.93 -9.09 0.94
N GLN A 86 8.00 -9.82 1.28
CA GLN A 86 9.31 -9.20 1.56
C GLN A 86 9.87 -8.42 0.35
N SER A 87 9.56 -8.85 -0.87
CA SER A 87 9.97 -8.14 -2.10
C SER A 87 9.19 -6.82 -2.25
N VAL A 88 7.88 -6.83 -2.02
CA VAL A 88 7.09 -5.59 -2.01
C VAL A 88 7.57 -4.63 -0.93
N ILE A 89 7.88 -5.13 0.28
CA ILE A 89 8.41 -4.30 1.36
C ILE A 89 9.77 -3.70 0.96
N LEU A 90 10.65 -4.48 0.33
CA LEU A 90 11.92 -3.96 -0.21
C LEU A 90 11.69 -2.79 -1.15
N ASP A 91 10.76 -2.90 -2.08
CA ASP A 91 10.47 -1.84 -3.05
C ASP A 91 9.88 -0.60 -2.37
N LEU A 92 9.08 -0.77 -1.31
CA LEU A 92 8.43 0.33 -0.58
C LEU A 92 9.39 1.12 0.32
N ILE A 93 10.29 0.44 1.04
CA ILE A 93 11.10 1.06 2.10
C ILE A 93 12.62 0.82 1.98
N GLY A 94 13.06 0.11 0.94
CA GLY A 94 14.47 -0.19 0.69
C GLY A 94 15.08 -1.24 1.63
N ARG A 95 14.27 -1.98 2.40
CA ARG A 95 14.74 -2.97 3.39
C ARG A 95 13.91 -4.25 3.33
N ARG A 96 14.57 -5.42 3.38
CA ARG A 96 13.93 -6.76 3.43
C ARG A 96 13.84 -7.38 4.82
N THR A 97 14.63 -6.86 5.74
CA THR A 97 14.78 -7.35 7.11
C THR A 97 13.48 -7.27 7.90
N VAL A 98 13.36 -8.10 8.93
CA VAL A 98 12.26 -8.05 9.90
C VAL A 98 12.81 -7.76 11.30
N PRO A 99 12.05 -7.10 12.19
CA PRO A 99 10.69 -6.59 11.98
C PRO A 99 10.65 -5.37 11.06
N GLN A 100 9.52 -5.09 10.42
CA GLN A 100 9.20 -3.77 9.86
C GLN A 100 7.86 -3.30 10.42
N VAL A 101 7.87 -2.12 11.04
CA VAL A 101 6.72 -1.57 11.76
C VAL A 101 6.16 -0.35 11.02
N PHE A 102 4.84 -0.34 10.86
CA PHE A 102 4.07 0.77 10.32
C PHE A 102 3.05 1.23 11.37
N VAL A 103 2.87 2.55 11.50
CA VAL A 103 1.87 3.15 12.38
C VAL A 103 1.09 4.20 11.58
N ASN A 104 -0.22 4.05 11.50
CA ASN A 104 -1.12 4.90 10.72
C ASN A 104 -0.63 5.08 9.26
N GLY A 105 -0.23 3.97 8.63
CA GLY A 105 0.30 3.96 7.26
C GLY A 105 1.73 4.50 7.09
N LYS A 106 2.35 5.07 8.14
CA LYS A 106 3.73 5.58 8.11
C LYS A 106 4.71 4.50 8.55
N HIS A 107 5.78 4.30 7.77
CA HIS A 107 6.90 3.43 8.17
C HIS A 107 7.67 4.05 9.34
N ILE A 108 7.85 3.26 10.41
CA ILE A 108 8.58 3.67 11.62
C ILE A 108 9.99 3.09 11.63
N GLY A 109 10.18 1.90 11.06
CA GLY A 109 11.48 1.25 10.96
C GLY A 109 11.47 -0.23 11.34
N GLY A 110 12.67 -0.81 11.38
CA GLY A 110 12.93 -2.17 11.83
C GLY A 110 13.87 -2.22 13.03
N SER A 111 14.58 -3.34 13.22
CA SER A 111 15.56 -3.49 14.33
C SER A 111 17.02 -3.32 13.89
N ASP A 112 17.22 -3.12 12.61
CA ASP A 112 18.48 -2.87 11.93
C ASP A 112 18.57 -1.36 11.73
N GLY A 113 19.33 -0.72 12.64
CA GLY A 113 19.62 0.71 12.61
C GLY A 113 20.12 1.15 11.24
#